data_AF-W1XYY4-F1
#
_entry.id   AF-W1XYY4-F1
#
_cell.length_a   1.000
_cell.length_b   1.000
_cell.length_c   1.000
_cell.angle_alpha   90.00
_cell.angle_beta   90.00
_cell.angle_gamma   90.00
#
_symmetry.space_group_name_H-M   'P 1'
#
loop_
_entity.id
_entity.type
_entity.pdbx_description
1 polymer ?
#
loop_
_entity_poly.entity_id
_entity_poly.type
_entity_poly.pdbx_seq_one_letter_code
_entity_poly.pdbx_strand_id
1 'polypeptide(L)'
;MLLSTPDGRQALQQARLQATTGHAEEAVASYNKLFNGAPPEGDIAVEYWSTVAKIPARRGEAINQLKRINADAPGNTGLQNNLALLLFSSDRRDEGFAVLEQMA
;
A
#
# COMPACT_ATOMS: atom_id res chain seq x y z
N MET A 1 2.53 -3.95 21.85
CA MET A 1 2.03 -4.01 20.47
C MET A 1 0.94 -2.95 20.30
N LEU A 2 1.21 -1.87 19.57
CA LEU A 2 0.29 -0.74 19.39
C LEU A 2 -1.08 -1.19 18.81
N LEU A 3 -1.07 -2.15 17.90
CA LEU A 3 -2.29 -2.72 17.29
C LEU A 3 -3.03 -3.70 18.22
N SER A 4 -2.51 -4.01 19.40
CA SER A 4 -3.20 -4.88 20.37
C SER A 4 -4.09 -4.10 21.34
N THR A 5 -3.99 -2.77 21.36
CA THR A 5 -4.88 -1.93 22.17
C THR A 5 -6.20 -1.68 21.43
N PRO A 6 -7.31 -1.45 22.14
CA PRO A 6 -8.57 -1.01 21.52
C PRO A 6 -8.38 0.24 20.66
N ASP A 7 -7.65 1.24 21.18
CA ASP A 7 -7.41 2.51 20.49
C ASP A 7 -6.62 2.35 19.21
N GLY A 8 -5.56 1.53 19.21
CA GLY A 8 -4.75 1.26 18.01
C GLY A 8 -5.54 0.55 16.92
N ARG A 9 -6.42 -0.40 17.31
CA ARG A 9 -7.33 -1.07 16.37
C ARG A 9 -8.37 -0.11 15.82
N GLN A 10 -8.94 0.76 16.66
CA GLN A 10 -9.92 1.75 16.22
C GLN A 10 -9.30 2.75 15.23
N ALA A 11 -8.11 3.27 15.52
CA ALA A 11 -7.39 4.17 14.63
C ALA A 11 -7.07 3.50 13.28
N LEU A 12 -6.67 2.23 13.29
CA LEU A 12 -6.45 1.46 12.06
C LEU A 12 -7.72 1.32 11.23
N GLN A 13 -8.85 0.99 11.87
CA GLN A 13 -10.13 0.85 11.16
C GLN A 13 -10.62 2.17 10.58
N GLN A 14 -10.39 3.29 11.28
CA GLN A 14 -10.70 4.61 10.76
C GLN A 14 -9.87 4.94 9.51
N ALA A 15 -8.56 4.68 9.54
CA ALA A 15 -7.68 4.87 8.38
C ALA A 15 -8.14 4.03 7.17
N ARG A 16 -8.52 2.77 7.40
CA ARG A 16 -9.08 1.88 6.37
C ARG A 16 -10.38 2.41 5.77
N LEU A 17 -11.29 2.91 6.60
CA LEU A 17 -12.54 3.49 6.14
C LEU A 17 -12.29 4.73 5.25
N GLN A 18 -11.37 5.61 5.65
CA GLN A 18 -10.97 6.75 4.82
C GLN A 18 -10.37 6.27 3.48
N ALA A 19 -9.52 5.25 3.51
CA ALA A 19 -8.87 4.70 2.32
C ALA A 19 -9.87 4.09 1.33
N THR A 20 -10.94 3.45 1.81
CA THR A 20 -11.96 2.82 0.96
C THR A 20 -13.02 3.81 0.46
N THR A 21 -13.26 4.90 1.19
CA THR A 21 -14.24 5.94 0.83
C THR A 21 -13.67 7.05 -0.06
N GLY A 22 -12.42 6.93 -0.51
CA GLY A 22 -11.79 7.89 -1.43
C GLY A 22 -10.98 9.00 -0.75
N HIS A 23 -10.94 9.05 0.59
CA HIS A 23 -10.20 10.02 1.37
C HIS A 23 -8.74 9.56 1.60
N ALA A 24 -8.01 9.34 0.51
CA ALA A 24 -6.68 8.73 0.56
C ALA A 24 -5.66 9.57 1.37
N GLU A 25 -5.69 10.90 1.25
CA GLU A 25 -4.80 11.79 2.01
C GLU A 25 -5.06 11.71 3.51
N GLU A 26 -6.34 11.71 3.92
CA GLU A 26 -6.72 11.57 5.32
C GLU A 26 -6.34 10.20 5.88
N ALA A 27 -6.57 9.14 5.10
CA ALA A 27 -6.17 7.79 5.48
C ALA A 27 -4.67 7.70 5.75
N VAL A 28 -3.85 8.26 4.85
CA VAL A 28 -2.39 8.31 5.02
C VAL A 28 -1.99 9.12 6.25
N ALA A 29 -2.65 10.25 6.52
CA ALA A 29 -2.42 11.02 7.74
C ALA A 29 -2.74 10.20 9.01
N SER A 30 -3.86 9.46 9.00
CA SER A 30 -4.25 8.55 10.09
C SER A 30 -3.24 7.42 10.29
N TYR A 31 -2.76 6.78 9.23
CA TYR A 31 -1.69 5.79 9.31
C TYR A 31 -0.39 6.37 9.83
N ASN A 32 0.00 7.57 9.38
CA ASN A 32 1.22 8.23 9.85
C ASN A 32 1.14 8.56 11.33
N LYS A 33 -0.01 9.01 11.82
CA LYS A 33 -0.24 9.22 13.25
C LYS A 33 -0.15 7.91 14.03
N LEU A 34 -0.69 6.82 13.48
CA LEU A 34 -0.65 5.50 14.11
C LEU A 34 0.78 4.96 14.17
N PHE A 35 1.53 5.02 13.08
CA PHE A 35 2.86 4.39 12.99
C PHE A 35 4.04 5.35 13.13
N ASN A 36 3.78 6.58 13.60
CA ASN A 36 4.78 7.64 13.72
C ASN A 36 5.55 7.90 12.40
N GLY A 37 4.83 7.84 11.28
CA GLY A 37 5.34 8.12 9.93
C GLY A 37 5.93 6.93 9.17
N ALA A 38 6.15 5.77 9.79
CA ALA A 38 6.71 4.59 9.14
C ALA A 38 5.83 3.35 9.38
N PRO A 39 5.13 2.82 8.36
CA PRO A 39 4.31 1.61 8.55
C PRO A 39 5.20 0.41 8.92
N PRO A 40 4.73 -0.51 9.78
CA PRO A 40 5.44 -1.76 10.04
C PRO A 40 5.50 -2.63 8.77
N GLU A 41 6.51 -3.50 8.72
CA GLU A 41 6.72 -4.46 7.62
C GLU A 41 5.54 -5.44 7.45
N GLY A 42 5.54 -6.16 6.33
CA GLY A 42 4.51 -7.14 5.98
C GLY A 42 3.24 -6.50 5.43
N ASP A 43 2.09 -7.11 5.72
CA ASP A 43 0.81 -6.76 5.08
C ASP A 43 0.37 -5.31 5.35
N ILE A 44 0.72 -4.74 6.50
CA ILE A 44 0.40 -3.35 6.82
C ILE A 44 1.17 -2.36 5.93
N ALA A 45 2.43 -2.65 5.59
CA ALA A 45 3.17 -1.84 4.63
C ALA A 45 2.52 -1.87 3.26
N VAL A 46 2.05 -3.03 2.80
CA VAL A 46 1.32 -3.18 1.54
C VAL A 46 0.04 -2.33 1.56
N GLU A 47 -0.75 -2.41 2.63
CA GLU A 47 -1.98 -1.64 2.80
C GLU A 47 -1.73 -0.13 2.78
N TYR A 48 -0.72 0.34 3.53
CA TYR A 48 -0.34 1.74 3.58
C TYR A 48 0.07 2.26 2.20
N TRP A 49 1.02 1.59 1.52
CA TRP A 49 1.48 2.06 0.22
C TRP A 49 0.44 1.93 -0.88
N SER A 50 -0.44 0.93 -0.81
CA SER A 50 -1.62 0.85 -1.70
C SER A 50 -2.57 2.04 -1.51
N THR A 51 -2.68 2.55 -0.29
CA THR A 51 -3.46 3.76 0.01
C THR A 51 -2.75 5.01 -0.52
N VAL A 52 -1.43 5.14 -0.30
CA VAL A 52 -0.63 6.25 -0.86
C VAL A 52 -0.72 6.28 -2.39
N ALA A 53 -0.76 5.13 -3.05
CA ALA A 53 -0.87 5.03 -4.51
C ALA A 53 -2.17 5.64 -5.09
N LYS A 54 -3.22 5.76 -4.27
CA LYS A 54 -4.46 6.44 -4.64
C LYS A 54 -4.29 7.96 -4.75
N ILE A 55 -3.25 8.54 -4.15
CA ILE A 55 -2.90 9.96 -4.24
C ILE A 55 -2.06 10.17 -5.50
N PRO A 56 -2.55 10.87 -6.55
CA PRO A 56 -1.85 10.97 -7.84
C PRO A 56 -0.41 11.51 -7.71
N ALA A 57 -0.22 12.55 -6.90
CA ALA A 57 1.08 13.17 -6.66
C ALA A 57 2.11 12.24 -6.00
N ARG A 58 1.65 11.21 -5.25
CA ARG A 58 2.51 10.27 -4.53
C ARG A 58 2.52 8.86 -5.13
N ARG A 59 1.82 8.66 -6.25
CA ARG A 59 1.69 7.32 -6.86
C ARG A 59 3.04 6.73 -7.24
N GLY A 60 3.95 7.52 -7.79
CA GLY A 60 5.30 7.05 -8.15
C GLY A 60 6.10 6.55 -6.95
N GLU A 61 6.05 7.27 -5.83
CA GLU A 61 6.68 6.87 -4.56
C GLU A 61 6.10 5.54 -4.07
N ALA A 62 4.77 5.42 -4.04
CA ALA A 62 4.09 4.22 -3.60
C ALA A 62 4.44 2.99 -4.45
N ILE A 63 4.47 3.12 -5.78
CA ILE A 63 4.87 2.03 -6.67
C ILE A 63 6.29 1.56 -6.35
N ASN A 64 7.23 2.49 -6.14
CA ASN A 64 8.61 2.12 -5.82
C ASN A 64 8.72 1.34 -4.51
N GLN A 65 7.91 1.68 -3.51
CA GLN A 65 7.90 0.98 -2.23
C GLN A 65 7.22 -0.39 -2.34
N LEU A 66 6.09 -0.49 -3.04
CA LEU A 66 5.43 -1.76 -3.33
C LEU A 66 6.33 -2.72 -4.11
N LYS A 67 7.15 -2.21 -5.04
CA LYS A 67 8.18 -3.01 -5.73
C LYS A 67 9.23 -3.59 -4.77
N ARG A 68 9.69 -2.80 -3.79
CA ARG A 68 10.63 -3.29 -2.76
C ARG A 68 9.99 -4.38 -1.92
N ILE A 69 8.77 -4.14 -1.43
CA ILE A 69 8.04 -5.13 -0.63
C ILE A 69 7.83 -6.43 -1.42
N ASN A 70 7.49 -6.34 -2.71
CA ASN A 70 7.34 -7.52 -3.57
C ASN A 70 8.66 -8.29 -3.78
N ALA A 71 9.79 -7.59 -3.80
CA ALA A 71 11.11 -8.23 -3.88
C ALA A 71 11.51 -8.94 -2.57
N ASP A 72 11.15 -8.34 -1.43
CA ASP A 72 11.45 -8.90 -0.10
C ASP A 72 10.51 -10.06 0.26
N ALA A 73 9.26 -10.03 -0.23
CA ALA A 73 8.22 -11.04 0.00
C ALA A 73 7.59 -11.53 -1.32
N PRO A 74 8.35 -12.32 -2.12
CA PRO A 74 7.84 -12.84 -3.39
C PRO A 74 6.69 -13.82 -3.17
N GLY A 75 5.78 -13.93 -4.15
CA GLY A 75 4.64 -14.84 -4.12
C GLY A 75 3.38 -14.28 -3.45
N ASN A 76 3.40 -13.03 -2.98
CA ASN A 76 2.17 -12.33 -2.57
C ASN A 76 1.37 -11.90 -3.81
N THR A 77 0.51 -12.80 -4.31
CA THR A 77 -0.27 -12.60 -5.53
C THR A 77 -1.23 -11.41 -5.45
N GLY A 78 -1.75 -11.09 -4.26
CA GLY A 78 -2.57 -9.91 -4.03
C GLY A 78 -1.80 -8.60 -4.23
N LEU A 79 -0.59 -8.51 -3.66
CA LEU A 79 0.34 -7.41 -3.88
C LEU A 79 0.74 -7.31 -5.36
N GLN A 80 1.14 -8.43 -5.98
CA GLN A 80 1.57 -8.49 -7.37
C GLN A 80 0.47 -7.99 -8.32
N ASN A 81 -0.77 -8.45 -8.15
CA ASN A 81 -1.90 -8.00 -8.96
C ASN A 81 -2.16 -6.49 -8.79
N ASN A 82 -2.18 -5.98 -7.56
CA ASN A 82 -2.37 -4.55 -7.31
C ASN A 82 -1.23 -3.71 -7.92
N LEU A 83 0.01 -4.16 -7.76
CA LEU A 83 1.19 -3.49 -8.30
C LEU A 83 1.16 -3.44 -9.84
N ALA A 84 0.78 -4.54 -10.50
CA ALA A 84 0.62 -4.58 -11.95
C ALA A 84 -0.43 -3.57 -12.44
N LEU A 85 -1.62 -3.52 -11.80
CA LEU A 85 -2.67 -2.54 -12.12
C LEU A 85 -2.18 -1.09 -11.94
N LEU A 86 -1.45 -0.80 -10.86
CA LEU A 86 -0.88 0.52 -10.62
C LEU A 86 0.14 0.91 -11.70
N LEU A 87 0.98 -0.03 -12.12
CA LEU A 87 1.96 0.18 -13.20
C LEU A 87 1.27 0.47 -14.54
N PHE A 88 0.23 -0.29 -14.89
CA PHE A 88 -0.57 -0.03 -16.10
C PHE A 88 -1.25 1.34 -16.07
N SER A 89 -1.84 1.72 -14.93
CA SER A 89 -2.47 3.04 -14.78
C SER A 89 -1.48 4.21 -14.77
N SER A 90 -0.18 3.91 -14.68
CA SER A 90 0.92 4.88 -14.71
C SER A 90 1.73 4.81 -16.02
N ASP A 91 1.19 4.16 -17.06
CA ASP A 91 1.82 3.94 -18.38
C ASP A 91 3.15 3.14 -18.35
N ARG A 92 3.41 2.41 -17.25
CA ARG A 92 4.60 1.57 -17.06
C ARG A 92 4.31 0.11 -17.43
N ARG A 93 3.87 -0.10 -18.67
CA ARG A 93 3.33 -1.40 -19.11
C ARG A 93 4.32 -2.55 -19.03
N ASP A 94 5.56 -2.34 -19.45
CA ASP A 94 6.60 -3.40 -19.43
C ASP A 94 6.85 -3.90 -18.00
N GLU A 95 6.90 -2.98 -17.03
CA GLU A 95 7.04 -3.34 -15.62
C GLU A 95 5.79 -4.04 -15.09
N GLY A 96 4.59 -3.65 -15.54
CA GLY A 96 3.34 -4.31 -15.17
C GLY A 96 3.33 -5.78 -15.63
N PHE A 97 3.75 -6.04 -16.86
CA PHE A 97 3.89 -7.41 -17.37
C PHE A 97 4.94 -8.21 -16.61
N ALA A 98 6.11 -7.61 -16.33
CA ALA A 98 7.16 -8.28 -15.55
C ALA A 98 6.69 -8.71 -14.15
N VAL A 99 5.75 -7.97 -13.53
CA VAL A 99 5.14 -8.37 -12.26
C VAL A 99 4.14 -9.52 -12.45
N LEU A 100 3.33 -9.51 -13.51
CA LEU A 100 2.41 -10.61 -13.82
C LEU A 100 3.16 -11.91 -14.16
N GLU A 101 4.31 -11.85 -14.82
CA GLU A 101 5.17 -13.00 -15.09
C GLU A 101 5.68 -13.67 -13.80
N GLN A 102 5.86 -12.91 -12.72
CA GLN A 102 6.24 -13.46 -11.41
C GLN A 102 5.08 -14.20 -10.71
N MET A 103 3.86 -14.12 -11.25
CA MET A 103 2.68 -14.81 -10.70
C MET A 103 2.44 -16.17 -11.36
N ALA A 104 3.11 -16.47 -12.48
CA ALA A 104 2.97 -17.71 -13.26
C ALA A 104 3.85 -18.84 -12.69
#